data_AF-A0A523WW20-F1
#
_entry.id   AF-A0A523WW20-F1
#
_cell.length_a   1.000
_cell.length_b   1.000
_cell.length_c   1.000
_cell.angle_alpha   90.00
_cell.angle_beta   90.00
_cell.angle_gamma   90.00
#
_symmetry.space_group_name_H-M   'P 1'
#
loop_
_entity.id
_entity.type
_entity.pdbx_description
1 polymer ?
#
loop_
_entity_poly.entity_id
_entity_poly.type
_entity_poly.pdbx_seq_one_letter_code
_entity_poly.pdbx_strand_id
1 'polypeptide(L)' 'MCICKTCPTFVAEETEVGFCHPLVGKSKIITEEKGCDCPKCPVYQKMSLKNGYYCTRKSEMEQEMAKKG' A
#
# COMPACT_ATOMS: atom_id res chain seq x y z
N MET A 1 2.40 12.96 5.38
CA MET A 1 2.00 12.09 6.50
C MET A 1 1.40 10.81 5.92
N CYS A 2 1.97 9.62 6.19
CA CYS A 2 1.32 8.36 5.80
C CYS A 2 0.27 7.99 6.83
N ILE A 3 -0.84 7.43 6.36
CA ILE A 3 -2.00 7.02 7.16
C ILE A 3 -2.02 5.51 7.41
N CYS A 4 -0.90 4.84 7.20
CA CYS A 4 -0.85 3.39 7.13
C CYS A 4 -1.29 2.75 8.45
N LYS A 5 -0.98 3.38 9.59
CA LYS A 5 -1.43 2.96 10.93
C LYS A 5 -2.94 3.02 11.17
N THR A 6 -3.71 3.72 10.32
CA THR A 6 -5.18 3.74 10.41
C THR A 6 -5.82 2.71 9.48
N CYS A 7 -5.04 2.08 8.61
CA CYS A 7 -5.54 1.10 7.65
C CYS A 7 -5.97 -0.18 8.39
N PRO A 8 -7.15 -0.77 8.10
CA PRO A 8 -7.60 -1.99 8.76
C PRO A 8 -6.64 -3.18 8.61
N THR A 9 -5.87 -3.20 7.53
CA THR A 9 -4.85 -4.23 7.24
C THR A 9 -3.56 -4.04 8.04
N PHE A 10 -3.29 -2.86 8.60
CA PHE A 10 -2.04 -2.61 9.34
C PHE A 10 -2.07 -3.28 10.71
N VAL A 11 -0.96 -3.91 11.10
CA VAL A 11 -0.82 -4.64 12.37
C VAL A 11 0.22 -3.98 13.27
N ALA A 12 0.15 -4.21 14.58
CA ALA A 12 0.98 -3.51 15.56
C ALA A 12 2.47 -3.88 15.47
N GLU A 13 2.75 -5.09 14.98
CA GLU A 13 4.08 -5.65 14.76
C GLU A 13 4.77 -5.01 13.55
N GLU A 14 4.03 -4.39 12.64
CA GLU A 14 4.60 -3.69 11.50
C GLU A 14 5.15 -2.32 11.92
N THR A 15 6.42 -2.11 11.60
CA THR A 15 7.14 -0.87 11.87
C THR A 15 7.37 -0.04 10.61
N GLU A 16 7.39 -0.68 9.44
CA GLU A 16 7.49 -0.03 8.15
C GLU A 16 6.17 0.63 7.76
N VAL A 17 6.28 1.79 7.14
CA VAL A 17 5.12 2.59 6.73
C VAL A 17 5.39 3.19 5.35
N GLY A 18 4.37 3.84 4.78
CA GLY A 18 4.47 4.45 3.46
C GLY A 18 4.16 3.51 2.31
N PHE A 19 3.57 2.34 2.58
CA PHE A 19 3.18 1.37 1.55
C PHE A 19 2.30 1.96 0.44
N CYS A 20 1.47 2.98 0.74
CA CYS A 20 0.71 3.71 -0.27
C CYS A 20 1.59 4.71 -1.08
N HIS A 21 2.71 4.25 -1.63
CA HIS A 21 3.66 5.01 -2.43
C HIS A 21 4.09 4.18 -3.66
N PRO A 22 4.30 4.79 -4.85
CA PRO A 22 4.50 4.04 -6.09
C PRO A 22 5.73 3.14 -6.13
N LEU A 23 6.70 3.40 -5.24
CA LEU A 23 7.97 2.66 -5.13
C LEU A 23 8.12 1.89 -3.80
N VAL A 24 7.23 2.13 -2.82
CA VAL A 24 7.30 1.39 -1.55
C VAL A 24 6.45 0.15 -1.73
N GLY A 25 7.10 -1.00 -1.62
CA GLY A 25 6.53 -2.30 -1.93
C GLY A 25 5.70 -2.89 -0.79
N LYS A 26 5.70 -4.22 -0.74
CA LYS A 26 4.97 -5.00 0.27
C LYS A 26 5.70 -5.02 1.62
N SER A 27 4.91 -5.19 2.66
CA SER A 27 5.36 -5.56 4.00
C SER A 27 5.94 -6.99 3.99
N LYS A 28 6.81 -7.26 4.96
CA LYS A 28 7.29 -8.62 5.29
C LYS A 28 6.44 -9.31 6.35
N ILE A 29 5.57 -8.56 7.04
CA ILE A 29 4.81 -8.98 8.22
C ILE A 29 3.33 -9.12 7.88
N ILE A 30 2.77 -8.14 7.19
CA ILE A 30 1.36 -8.10 6.79
C ILE A 30 1.12 -9.06 5.63
N THR A 31 0.34 -10.10 5.87
CA THR A 31 -0.01 -11.11 4.87
C THR A 31 -1.52 -11.20 4.58
N GLU A 32 -2.36 -10.63 5.45
CA GLU A 32 -3.81 -10.65 5.34
C GLU A 32 -4.38 -9.32 4.87
N GLU A 33 -5.45 -9.36 4.08
CA GLU A 33 -6.13 -8.16 3.57
C GLU A 33 -7.45 -7.93 4.32
N LYS A 34 -7.41 -7.10 5.37
CA LYS A 34 -8.58 -6.77 6.21
C LYS A 34 -9.33 -5.53 5.73
N GLY A 35 -8.75 -4.79 4.79
CA GLY A 35 -9.28 -3.54 4.22
C GLY A 35 -8.17 -2.54 3.91
N CYS A 36 -8.37 -1.67 2.92
CA CYS A 36 -7.34 -0.74 2.45
C CYS A 36 -7.84 0.71 2.43
N ASP A 37 -7.18 1.59 3.20
CA ASP A 37 -7.48 3.01 3.23
C ASP A 37 -6.54 3.87 2.36
N CYS A 38 -5.67 3.25 1.56
CA CYS A 38 -4.75 3.99 0.69
C CYS A 38 -5.42 5.06 -0.19
N PRO A 39 -6.64 4.88 -0.74
CA PRO A 39 -7.32 5.95 -1.49
C PRO A 39 -7.57 7.25 -0.71
N LYS A 40 -7.58 7.19 0.63
CA LYS A 40 -7.69 8.37 1.51
C LYS A 40 -6.34 9.04 1.77
N CYS A 41 -5.22 8.41 1.40
CA CYS A 41 -3.88 8.93 1.61
C CYS A 41 -3.62 10.08 0.63
N PRO A 42 -3.13 11.26 1.10
CA PRO A 42 -2.80 12.36 0.20
C PRO A 42 -1.76 11.99 -0.88
N VAL A 43 -0.85 11.06 -0.58
CA VAL A 43 0.16 10.57 -1.55
C VAL A 43 -0.51 9.82 -2.70
N TYR A 44 -1.50 8.97 -2.38
CA TYR A 44 -2.25 8.21 -3.38
C TYR A 44 -2.90 9.13 -4.41
N GLN A 45 -3.60 10.16 -3.92
CA GLN A 45 -4.29 11.14 -4.75
C GLN A 45 -3.31 12.00 -5.56
N LYS A 46 -2.27 12.54 -4.92
CA LYS A 46 -1.27 13.39 -5.59
C LYS A 46 -0.53 12.65 -6.70
N MET A 47 -0.23 11.38 -6.49
CA MET A 47 0.50 10.56 -7.45
C MET A 47 -0.43 9.84 -8.45
N SER A 48 -1.75 10.04 -8.34
CA SER A 48 -2.76 9.39 -9.18
C SER A 48 -2.58 7.86 -9.26
N LEU A 49 -2.25 7.25 -8.11
CA LEU A 49 -2.12 5.80 -8.02
C LEU A 49 -3.48 5.14 -8.27
N LYS A 50 -3.48 3.93 -8.82
CA LYS A 50 -4.70 3.24 -9.27
C LYS A 50 -4.97 1.96 -8.49
N ASN A 51 -3.94 1.36 -7.92
CA ASN A 51 -4.06 0.09 -7.22
C ASN A 51 -4.41 0.27 -5.74
N GLY A 52 -4.27 -0.80 -4.96
CA GLY A 52 -4.46 -0.78 -3.53
C GLY A 52 -3.67 -1.92 -2.91
N TYR A 53 -3.87 -2.12 -1.60
CA TYR A 53 -3.27 -3.24 -0.88
C TYR A 53 -1.75 -3.37 -1.08
N TYR A 54 -1.04 -2.23 -1.18
CA TYR A 54 0.39 -2.24 -1.49
C TYR A 54 1.23 -3.01 -0.45
N CYS A 55 0.78 -3.03 0.80
CA CYS A 55 1.41 -3.80 1.88
C CYS A 55 1.40 -5.32 1.65
N THR A 56 0.52 -5.87 0.83
CA THR A 56 0.46 -7.30 0.49
C THR A 56 0.78 -7.55 -0.99
N ARG A 57 0.33 -6.65 -1.88
CA ARG A 57 0.35 -6.80 -3.35
C ARG A 57 1.50 -6.06 -4.05
N LYS A 58 2.52 -5.61 -3.31
CA LYS A 58 3.69 -4.88 -3.82
C LYS A 58 3.35 -3.45 -4.30
N SER A 59 4.36 -2.73 -4.81
CA SER A 59 4.22 -1.31 -5.17
C SER A 59 3.29 -1.08 -6.38
N GLU A 60 2.86 0.17 -6.60
CA GLU A 60 2.05 0.55 -7.78
C GLU A 60 2.75 0.13 -9.07
N MET A 61 4.05 0.41 -9.18
CA MET A 61 4.82 0.12 -10.39
C MET A 61 4.87 -1.38 -10.67
N GLU A 62 5.10 -2.20 -9.65
CA GLU A 62 5.11 -3.66 -9.78
C GLU A 62 3.74 -4.21 -10.20
N GLN A 63 2.65 -3.68 -9.62
CA GLN A 63 1.29 -4.10 -9.98
C GLN A 63 0.92 -3.71 -11.42
N GLU A 64 1.27 -2.49 -11.87
CA GLU A 64 1.00 -2.05 -13.24
C GLU A 64 1.84 -2.80 -14.27
N MET A 65 3.08 -3.18 -13.93
CA MET A 65 3.91 -4.04 -14.78
C MET A 65 3.30 -5.44 -14.95
N ALA A 66 2.79 -6.02 -13.87
CA ALA A 66 2.18 -7.35 -13.89
C ALA A 66 0.90 -7.43 -14.75
N LYS A 67 0.20 -6.31 -14.99
CA LYS A 67 -1.00 -6.26 -15.85
C LYS A 67 -0.69 -6.19 -17.35
N LYS A 68 0.55 -5.88 -17.71
CA LYS A 68 0.99 -5.68 -19.10
C LYS A 68 1.63 -6.93 -19.71
N GLY A 69 1.78 -8.00 -18.93
CA GLY A 69 2.18 -9.33 -19.38
C GLY A 69 0.97 -10.23 -19.53
#